data_AF-D0GPX2-F1
#
_entry.id   AF-D0GPX2-F1
#
_cell.length_a   1.000
_cell.length_b   1.000
_cell.length_c   1.000
_cell.angle_alpha   90.00
_cell.angle_beta   90.00
_cell.angle_gamma   90.00
#
_symmetry.space_group_name_H-M   'P 1'
#
loop_
_entity.id
_entity.type
_entity.pdbx_description
1 polymer ?
#
loop_
_entity_poly.entity_id
_entity_poly.type
_entity_poly.pdbx_seq_one_letter_code
_entity_poly.pdbx_strand_id
1 'polypeptide(L)'
;DYYSVKPEVGIEFKYKQPMAVRTTFTTTLGLGYENELGRVGDVKNKGRVAYTDADWFNIRGEKDDRKGNFKADLNLGIENQRFGVTLNAGYDTKGKNIRGGLGFRVIY
;
A
#
# COMPACT_ATOMS: atom_id res chain seq x y z
N ASP A 1 1.84 -23.59 -2.02
CA ASP A 1 1.84 -22.47 -1.06
C ASP A 1 2.59 -21.28 -1.61
N TYR A 2 1.95 -20.11 -1.58
CA TYR A 2 2.47 -18.85 -2.11
C TYR A 2 2.89 -17.98 -0.93
N TYR A 3 4.20 -17.79 -0.74
CA TYR A 3 4.72 -16.92 0.31
C TYR A 3 5.14 -15.59 -0.32
N SER A 4 4.35 -14.52 -0.05
CA SER A 4 4.69 -13.16 -0.46
C SER A 4 5.41 -12.47 0.70
N VAL A 5 6.72 -12.31 0.60
CA VAL A 5 7.53 -11.53 1.54
C VAL A 5 7.82 -10.19 0.89
N LYS A 6 7.25 -9.12 1.45
CA LYS A 6 7.40 -7.74 0.97
C LYS A 6 8.09 -6.90 2.06
N PRO A 7 9.43 -6.90 2.12
CA PRO A 7 10.14 -6.03 3.04
C PRO A 7 9.91 -4.56 2.68
N GLU A 8 9.44 -3.79 3.66
CA GLU A 8 9.22 -2.34 3.58
C GLU A 8 10.21 -1.64 4.52
N VAL A 9 10.94 -0.66 4.01
CA VAL A 9 11.78 0.23 4.82
C VAL A 9 11.29 1.65 4.60
N GLY A 10 10.96 2.36 5.67
CA GLY A 10 10.41 3.71 5.57
C GLY A 10 10.71 4.57 6.78
N ILE A 11 10.44 5.86 6.63
CA ILE A 11 10.50 6.88 7.67
C ILE A 11 9.11 7.47 7.81
N GLU A 12 8.61 7.53 9.04
CA GLU A 12 7.37 8.23 9.38
C GLU A 12 7.68 9.42 10.29
N PHE A 13 7.23 10.60 9.88
CA PHE A 13 7.26 11.80 10.68
C PHE A 13 5.84 12.13 11.15
N LYS A 14 5.66 12.23 12.47
CA LYS A 14 4.37 12.53 13.09
C LYS A 14 4.48 13.79 13.92
N TYR A 15 3.60 14.74 13.66
CA TYR A 15 3.48 15.98 14.40
C TYR A 15 2.08 16.12 14.98
N LYS A 16 2.01 16.52 16.25
CA LYS A 16 0.77 16.78 16.97
C LYS A 16 0.83 18.18 17.58
N GLN A 17 -0.14 19.00 17.25
CA GLN A 17 -0.27 20.34 17.79
C GLN A 17 -1.63 20.51 18.47
N PRO A 18 -1.66 20.75 19.79
CA PRO A 18 -2.88 21.18 20.46
C PRO A 18 -3.20 22.62 20.00
N MET A 19 -4.34 22.82 19.33
CA MET A 19 -4.70 24.12 18.76
C MET A 19 -5.61 24.95 19.68
N ALA A 20 -6.53 24.31 20.39
CA ALA A 20 -7.50 24.97 21.27
C ALA A 20 -8.06 23.99 22.31
N VAL A 21 -8.98 24.47 23.17
CA VAL A 21 -9.67 23.63 24.17
C VAL A 21 -10.26 22.40 23.50
N ARG A 22 -9.70 21.23 23.82
CA ARG A 22 -10.15 19.90 23.38
C ARG A 22 -9.97 19.62 21.87
N THR A 23 -9.16 20.39 21.13
CA THR A 23 -8.85 20.13 19.72
C THR A 23 -7.35 19.92 19.49
N THR A 24 -7.00 18.79 18.88
CA THR A 24 -5.64 18.42 18.51
C THR A 24 -5.55 18.24 17.01
N PHE A 25 -4.63 18.96 16.37
CA PHE A 25 -4.24 18.71 15.00
C PHE A 25 -3.12 17.67 14.98
N THR A 26 -3.26 16.64 14.16
CA THR A 26 -2.24 15.62 13.91
C THR A 26 -1.92 15.62 12.43
N THR A 27 -0.65 15.68 12.07
CA THR A 27 -0.18 15.45 10.70
C THR A 27 0.89 14.38 10.71
N THR A 28 0.79 13.43 9.79
CA THR A 28 1.75 12.35 9.60
C THR A 28 2.21 12.34 8.15
N LEU A 29 3.52 12.32 7.95
CA LEU A 29 4.18 12.18 6.66
C LEU A 29 4.98 10.89 6.68
N GLY A 30 4.61 9.91 5.86
CA GLY A 30 5.32 8.66 5.67
C GLY A 30 6.01 8.63 4.32
N LEU A 31 7.26 8.20 4.28
CA LEU A 31 7.96 7.86 3.04
C LEU A 31 8.50 6.44 3.19
N GLY A 32 8.14 5.55 2.28
CA GLY A 32 8.51 4.15 2.30
C GLY A 32 9.13 3.70 0.99
N TYR A 33 10.06 2.77 1.07
CA TYR A 33 10.57 2.01 -0.06
C TYR A 33 10.35 0.54 0.22
N GLU A 34 9.46 -0.08 -0.55
CA GLU A 34 9.30 -1.52 -0.58
C GLU A 34 10.20 -2.13 -1.63
N ASN A 35 10.86 -3.22 -1.28
CA ASN A 35 11.53 -4.05 -2.27
C ASN A 35 10.84 -5.41 -2.26
N GLU A 36 10.19 -5.78 -3.37
CA GLU A 36 9.65 -7.13 -3.50
C GLU A 36 10.82 -8.11 -3.70
N LEU A 37 11.36 -8.60 -2.59
CA LEU A 37 12.36 -9.68 -2.56
C LEU A 37 11.73 -11.07 -2.82
N GLY A 38 10.44 -11.12 -3.09
CA GLY A 38 9.71 -12.33 -3.46
C GLY A 38 10.07 -12.77 -4.87
N ARG A 39 10.89 -13.81 -4.97
CA ARG A 39 11.00 -14.65 -6.17
C ARG A 39 9.57 -15.11 -6.51
N VAL A 40 8.89 -14.44 -7.44
CA VAL A 40 7.68 -14.97 -8.06
C VAL A 40 8.10 -16.33 -8.56
N GLY A 41 7.57 -17.39 -7.95
CA GLY A 41 7.98 -18.74 -8.26
C GLY A 41 8.03 -18.88 -9.77
N ASP A 42 9.07 -19.53 -10.27
CA ASP A 42 9.14 -20.06 -11.63
C ASP A 42 8.05 -21.13 -11.78
N VAL A 43 6.78 -20.75 -11.57
CA VAL A 43 5.64 -21.56 -11.93
C VAL A 43 5.64 -21.42 -13.43
N LYS A 44 6.26 -22.40 -14.09
CA LYS A 44 5.95 -22.78 -15.46
C LYS A 44 4.45 -23.07 -15.48
N ASN A 45 3.64 -22.01 -15.51
CA ASN A 45 2.20 -22.10 -15.57
C ASN A 45 1.92 -22.68 -16.94
N LYS A 46 1.52 -23.94 -16.96
CA LYS A 46 1.19 -24.65 -18.18
C LYS A 46 -0.31 -24.59 -18.34
N GLY A 47 -0.77 -23.90 -19.37
CA GLY A 47 -2.18 -23.90 -19.75
C GLY A 47 -2.47 -25.14 -20.59
N ARG A 48 -3.58 -25.82 -20.33
CA ARG A 48 -4.16 -26.81 -21.24
C ARG A 48 -5.61 -26.42 -21.48
N VAL A 49 -6.02 -26.33 -22.75
CA VAL A 49 -7.42 -26.11 -23.11
C VAL A 49 -8.17 -27.41 -22.82
N ALA A 50 -9.22 -27.35 -21.99
CA ALA A 50 -10.08 -28.50 -21.76
C ALA A 50 -10.80 -28.88 -23.08
N TYR A 51 -10.89 -30.18 -23.38
CA TYR A 51 -11.53 -30.78 -24.56
C TYR A 51 -10.72 -30.79 -25.90
N THR A 52 -9.39 -30.66 -25.86
CA THR A 52 -8.52 -30.84 -27.05
C THR A 52 -7.29 -31.73 -26.73
N ASP A 53 -6.78 -32.48 -27.72
CA ASP A 53 -5.48 -33.21 -27.71
C ASP A 53 -4.24 -32.29 -27.76
N ALA A 54 -4.40 -31.01 -27.42
CA ALA A 54 -3.31 -30.04 -27.50
C ALA A 54 -2.36 -30.20 -26.31
N ASP A 55 -1.05 -30.17 -26.61
CA ASP A 55 0.02 -30.18 -25.62
C ASP A 55 0.00 -28.93 -24.73
N TRP A 56 0.52 -29.11 -23.51
CA TRP A 56 0.67 -28.04 -22.53
C TRP A 56 1.55 -26.91 -23.07
N PHE A 57 1.01 -25.70 -23.17
CA PHE A 57 1.79 -24.52 -23.55
C PHE A 57 2.34 -23.81 -22.31
N ASN A 58 3.63 -23.47 -22.33
CA ASN A 58 4.25 -22.69 -21.26
C ASN A 58 3.77 -21.24 -21.36
N ILE A 59 3.01 -20.78 -20.36
CA ILE A 59 2.74 -19.37 -20.16
C ILE A 59 4.03 -18.76 -19.64
N ARG A 60 4.57 -17.79 -20.38
CA ARG A 60 5.78 -17.05 -19.98
C ARG A 60 5.47 -16.38 -18.63
N GLY A 61 6.19 -16.78 -17.59
CA GLY A 61 5.98 -16.30 -16.22
C GLY A 61 5.99 -14.78 -16.16
N GLU A 62 5.12 -14.23 -15.32
CA GLU A 62 4.97 -12.80 -15.09
C GLU A 62 6.34 -12.15 -14.86
N LYS A 63 6.49 -11.00 -15.51
CA LYS A 63 7.72 -10.22 -15.60
C LYS A 63 8.24 -9.96 -14.18
N ASP A 64 9.44 -10.47 -13.92
CA ASP A 64 10.23 -10.32 -12.72
C ASP A 64 10.15 -8.88 -12.17
N ASP A 65 9.34 -8.69 -11.13
CA ASP A 65 8.92 -7.39 -10.62
C ASP A 65 9.96 -6.86 -9.61
N ARG A 66 11.25 -6.93 -9.98
CA ARG A 66 12.39 -6.43 -9.17
C ARG A 66 12.50 -4.90 -9.13
N LYS A 67 11.44 -4.18 -9.47
CA LYS A 67 11.42 -2.72 -9.40
C LYS A 67 10.91 -2.34 -8.03
N GLY A 68 11.80 -1.82 -7.20
CA GLY A 68 11.41 -1.30 -5.90
C GLY A 68 10.33 -0.23 -6.01
N ASN A 69 9.47 -0.21 -5.01
CA ASN A 69 8.28 0.60 -4.95
C ASN A 69 8.47 1.71 -3.92
N PHE A 70 8.53 2.94 -4.39
CA PHE A 70 8.50 4.11 -3.53
C PHE A 70 7.06 4.50 -3.22
N LYS A 71 6.76 4.65 -1.94
CA LYS A 71 5.49 5.09 -1.37
C LYS A 71 5.68 6.41 -0.64
N ALA A 72 4.76 7.33 -0.85
CA ALA A 72 4.62 8.53 -0.03
C ALA A 72 3.21 8.58 0.53
N ASP A 73 3.07 8.85 1.82
CA ASP A 73 1.81 8.93 2.53
C ASP A 73 1.75 10.24 3.34
N LEU A 74 0.60 10.91 3.28
CA LEU A 74 0.28 12.14 3.98
C LEU A 74 -1.06 11.93 4.67
N ASN A 75 -1.08 12.00 6.00
CA ASN A 75 -2.29 11.91 6.79
C ASN A 75 -2.46 13.20 7.59
N LEU A 76 -3.58 13.88 7.42
CA LEU A 76 -3.97 15.07 8.15
C LEU A 76 -5.16 14.72 9.02
N GLY A 77 -5.13 15.09 10.29
CA GLY A 77 -6.14 14.74 11.27
C GLY A 77 -6.47 15.94 12.16
N ILE A 78 -7.75 16.15 12.41
CA ILE A 78 -8.24 17.06 13.43
C ILE A 78 -9.08 16.22 14.37
N GLU A 79 -8.62 16.08 15.61
CA GLU A 79 -9.31 15.33 16.65
C GLU A 79 -9.85 16.29 17.70
N ASN A 80 -11.14 16.18 17.98
CA ASN A 80 -11.81 16.82 19.10
C ASN A 80 -12.35 15.74 20.06
N GLN A 81 -12.65 16.10 21.31
CA GLN A 81 -13.24 15.15 22.27
C GLN A 81 -14.54 14.49 21.80
N ARG A 82 -15.32 15.13 20.91
CA ARG A 82 -16.60 14.60 20.39
C ARG A 82 -16.51 13.98 19.00
N PHE A 83 -15.58 14.43 18.17
CA PHE A 83 -15.46 13.98 16.80
C PHE A 83 -14.03 14.14 16.29
N GLY A 84 -13.63 13.33 15.33
CA GLY A 84 -12.37 13.42 14.63
C GLY A 84 -12.57 13.31 13.13
N VAL A 85 -11.86 14.14 12.36
CA VAL A 85 -11.81 14.07 10.91
C VAL A 85 -10.38 13.72 10.53
N THR A 86 -10.21 12.75 9.64
CA THR A 86 -8.90 12.42 9.05
C THR A 86 -8.99 12.47 7.53
N LEU A 87 -7.93 12.94 6.90
CA LEU A 87 -7.74 12.96 5.46
C LEU A 87 -6.41 12.28 5.19
N ASN A 88 -6.45 11.22 4.40
CA ASN A 88 -5.30 10.43 4.03
C ASN A 88 -5.10 10.56 2.52
N ALA A 89 -3.88 10.83 2.11
CA ALA A 89 -3.46 10.86 0.72
C ALA A 89 -2.15 10.08 0.61
N GLY A 90 -2.01 9.27 -0.42
CA GLY A 90 -0.78 8.53 -0.66
C GLY A 90 -0.56 8.28 -2.13
N TYR A 91 0.69 8.03 -2.47
CA TYR A 91 1.15 7.83 -3.83
C TYR A 91 2.13 6.67 -3.88
N ASP A 92 1.90 5.77 -4.84
CA ASP A 92 2.70 4.59 -5.07
C ASP A 92 3.28 4.63 -6.50
N THR A 93 4.60 4.58 -6.58
CA THR A 93 5.34 4.72 -7.85
C THR A 93 5.31 3.47 -8.72
N LYS A 94 5.17 2.27 -8.12
CA LYS A 94 5.15 1.00 -8.88
C LYS A 94 3.88 0.90 -9.72
N GLY A 95 2.74 1.26 -9.13
CA GLY A 95 1.45 1.20 -9.82
C GLY A 95 0.97 2.52 -10.41
N LYS A 96 1.69 3.64 -10.20
CA LYS A 96 1.17 5.01 -10.41
C LYS A 96 -0.20 5.22 -9.75
N ASN A 97 -0.38 4.61 -8.58
CA ASN A 97 -1.64 4.64 -7.87
C ASN A 97 -1.66 5.82 -6.92
N ILE A 98 -2.66 6.68 -7.06
CA ILE A 98 -3.00 7.69 -6.07
C ILE A 98 -4.08 7.10 -5.18
N ARG A 99 -3.81 7.03 -3.87
CA ARG A 99 -4.75 6.60 -2.84
C ARG A 99 -5.19 7.83 -2.04
N GLY A 100 -6.48 7.98 -1.84
CA GLY A 100 -7.05 9.09 -1.08
C GLY A 100 -8.25 8.61 -0.29
N GLY A 101 -8.41 9.10 0.93
CA GLY A 101 -9.52 8.73 1.80
C GLY A 101 -9.83 9.81 2.82
N LEU A 102 -11.11 9.97 3.13
CA LEU A 102 -11.58 10.78 4.24
C LEU A 102 -12.14 9.83 5.31
N GLY A 103 -11.69 9.99 6.55
CA GLY A 103 -12.21 9.30 7.72
C GLY A 103 -12.97 10.26 8.62
N PHE A 104 -14.09 9.79 9.15
CA PHE A 104 -14.84 10.49 10.20
C PHE A 104 -15.01 9.56 11.39
N ARG A 105 -14.70 10.05 12.59
CA ARG A 105 -14.81 9.33 13.85
C ARG A 105 -15.69 10.13 14.79
N VAL A 106 -16.69 9.49 15.38
CA VAL A 106 -17.51 10.08 16.45
C VAL A 106 -17.12 9.41 17.76
N ILE A 107 -17.00 10.20 18.82
CA ILE A 107 -16.71 9.72 20.17
C ILE A 107 -17.88 10.18 21.04
N TYR A 108 -18.61 9.22 21.62
CA TYR A 108 -19.76 9.43 22.51
C TYR A 108 -19.47 8.79 23.87
#